data_AF-A0A524L8F4-F1
#
_entry.id   AF-A0A524L8F4-F1
#
_cell.length_a   1.000
_cell.length_b   1.000
_cell.length_c   1.000
_cell.angle_alpha   90.00
_cell.angle_beta   90.00
_cell.angle_gamma   90.00
#
_symmetry.space_group_name_H-M   'P 1'
#
loop_
_entity.id
_entity.type
_entity.pdbx_description
1 polymer ?
#
loop_
_entity_poly.entity_id
_entity_poly.type
_entity_poly.pdbx_seq_one_letter_code
_entity_poly.pdbx_strand_id
1 'polypeptide(L)'
;MATGSWVNTGEGGLSDHHLAGGGDVVFQIGPGMFGVRTSGGDWDWDRFRSQAEIAQVRVFELKLHQGAKIRGGHVEGAKVTAEIAGIRGVAAGKAIDSPNRFPLSARMRAT
;
A
#
# COMPACT_ATOMS: atom_id res chain seq x y z
N MET A 1 -29.42 0.26 -3.89
CA MET A 1 -27.94 0.31 -3.84
C MET A 1 -27.47 -1.03 -3.31
N ALA A 2 -26.48 -1.67 -3.96
CA ALA A 2 -25.88 -2.88 -3.40
C ALA A 2 -25.08 -2.50 -2.14
N THR A 3 -25.46 -3.06 -1.00
CA THR A 3 -24.78 -2.84 0.29
C THR A 3 -23.92 -4.05 0.63
N GLY A 4 -22.75 -3.84 1.24
CA GLY A 4 -21.88 -4.91 1.71
C GLY A 4 -20.71 -5.29 0.80
N SER A 5 -20.51 -4.61 -0.33
CA SER A 5 -19.28 -4.73 -1.12
C SER A 5 -18.19 -3.83 -0.55
N TRP A 6 -16.96 -4.35 -0.48
CA TRP A 6 -15.81 -3.63 0.04
C TRP A 6 -14.87 -3.25 -1.12
N VAL A 7 -14.18 -2.13 -1.01
CA VAL A 7 -13.15 -1.71 -1.97
C VAL A 7 -11.76 -2.06 -1.45
N ASN A 8 -10.88 -2.58 -2.30
CA ASN A 8 -9.49 -2.84 -1.96
C ASN A 8 -8.61 -1.74 -2.56
N THR A 9 -7.69 -1.18 -1.76
CA THR A 9 -6.79 -0.10 -2.20
C THR A 9 -5.76 -0.53 -3.25
N GLY A 10 -5.54 -1.84 -3.37
CA GLY A 10 -4.32 -2.38 -3.97
C GLY A 10 -3.07 -2.00 -3.16
N GLU A 11 -1.90 -2.36 -3.67
CA GLU A 11 -0.60 -2.13 -3.01
C GLU A 11 -0.17 -0.66 -2.93
N GLY A 12 -0.91 0.26 -3.57
CA GLY A 12 -0.49 1.64 -3.78
C GLY A 12 -0.68 2.57 -2.59
N GLY A 13 -1.34 2.13 -1.52
CA GLY A 13 -1.75 2.96 -0.39
C GLY A 13 -3.18 3.50 -0.56
N LEU A 14 -3.70 4.10 0.51
CA LEU A 14 -5.04 4.66 0.55
C LEU A 14 -5.09 6.03 -0.15
N SER A 15 -6.14 6.24 -0.95
CA SER A 15 -6.42 7.49 -1.65
C SER A 15 -7.86 7.91 -1.35
N ASP A 16 -8.12 9.21 -1.38
CA ASP A 16 -9.46 9.78 -1.21
C ASP A 16 -10.48 9.21 -2.20
N HIS A 17 -10.05 8.74 -3.38
CA HIS A 17 -10.92 8.07 -4.35
C HIS A 17 -11.50 6.75 -3.83
N HIS A 18 -10.80 6.04 -2.93
CA HIS A 18 -11.34 4.83 -2.28
C HIS A 18 -12.39 5.19 -1.21
N LEU A 19 -12.28 6.38 -0.62
CA LEU A 19 -13.13 6.86 0.46
C LEU A 19 -14.40 7.57 -0.06
N ALA A 20 -14.38 8.06 -1.31
CA ALA A 20 -15.45 8.84 -1.91
C ALA A 20 -16.80 8.10 -1.98
N GLY A 21 -16.79 6.77 -2.01
CA GLY A 21 -17.99 5.93 -2.09
C GLY A 21 -18.69 5.66 -0.76
N GLY A 22 -18.10 6.02 0.39
CA GLY A 22 -18.70 5.77 1.71
C GLY A 22 -18.66 4.31 2.17
N GLY A 23 -17.99 3.42 1.42
CA GLY A 23 -17.95 1.98 1.68
C GLY A 23 -16.78 1.54 2.57
N ASP A 24 -16.85 0.29 3.05
CA ASP A 24 -15.76 -0.33 3.79
C ASP A 24 -14.54 -0.60 2.87
N VAL A 25 -13.35 -0.41 3.42
CA VAL A 25 -12.07 -0.48 2.70
C VAL A 25 -11.18 -1.59 3.25
N VAL A 26 -10.62 -2.38 2.34
CA VAL A 26 -9.47 -3.26 2.56
C VAL A 26 -8.20 -2.50 2.20
N PHE A 27 -7.36 -2.19 3.19
CA PHE A 27 -6.05 -1.60 2.96
C PHE A 27 -5.05 -2.72 2.65
N GLN A 28 -4.64 -2.86 1.39
CA GLN A 28 -3.67 -3.88 1.00
C GLN A 28 -2.24 -3.36 1.12
N ILE A 29 -1.43 -4.05 1.93
CA ILE A 29 -0.01 -3.78 2.12
C ILE A 29 0.77 -4.79 1.27
N GLY A 30 1.54 -4.28 0.30
CA GLY A 30 2.52 -5.07 -0.44
C GLY A 30 3.95 -4.88 0.09
N PRO A 31 4.95 -5.56 -0.49
CA PRO A 31 6.36 -5.42 -0.11
C PRO A 31 6.93 -4.01 -0.23
N GLY A 32 6.31 -3.15 -1.06
CA GLY A 32 6.67 -1.74 -1.18
C GLY A 32 6.23 -0.89 0.01
N MET A 33 5.35 -1.40 0.87
CA MET A 33 4.81 -0.79 2.10
C MET A 33 4.27 0.64 1.92
N PHE A 34 3.78 0.96 0.73
CA PHE A 34 3.25 2.29 0.41
C PHE A 34 2.10 2.67 1.35
N GLY A 35 2.08 3.93 1.78
CA GLY A 35 1.14 4.45 2.78
C GLY A 35 1.47 4.14 4.24
N VAL A 36 2.32 3.13 4.52
CA VAL A 36 2.71 2.70 5.88
C VAL A 36 4.22 2.57 6.06
N ARG A 37 4.98 3.30 5.24
CA ARG A 37 6.45 3.33 5.25
C ARG A 37 7.00 4.71 5.54
N THR A 38 8.23 4.73 6.03
CA THR A 38 9.07 5.92 6.08
C THR A 38 9.54 6.30 4.66
N SER A 39 10.08 7.52 4.52
CA SER A 39 10.75 7.94 3.28
C SER A 39 11.91 7.01 2.89
N GLY A 40 12.59 6.42 3.89
CA GLY A 40 13.64 5.41 3.70
C GLY A 40 13.13 4.04 3.25
N GLY A 41 11.83 3.77 3.40
CA GLY A 41 11.22 2.49 3.02
C GLY A 41 11.13 1.44 4.10
N ASP A 42 11.41 1.81 5.34
CA ASP A 42 11.13 0.98 6.52
C ASP A 42 9.69 1.13 6.96
N TRP A 43 9.22 0.21 7.81
CA TRP A 43 7.89 0.27 8.41
C TRP A 43 7.72 1.51 9.30
N ASP A 44 6.58 2.17 9.19
CA ASP A 44 6.22 3.35 9.97
C ASP A 44 4.94 3.08 10.78
N TRP A 45 5.09 2.91 12.09
CA TRP A 45 3.99 2.60 13.00
C TRP A 45 2.99 3.74 13.15
N ASP A 46 3.44 4.99 13.07
CA ASP A 46 2.55 6.13 13.23
C ASP A 46 1.71 6.33 11.98
N ARG A 47 2.29 6.10 10.79
CA ARG A 47 1.52 6.02 9.55
C ARG A 47 0.54 4.87 9.55
N PHE A 48 0.95 3.68 9.97
CA PHE A 48 0.03 2.55 10.09
C PHE A 48 -1.15 2.88 11.02
N ARG A 49 -0.87 3.46 12.20
CA ARG A 49 -1.90 3.88 13.15
C ARG A 49 -2.85 4.91 12.54
N SER A 50 -2.32 5.91 11.85
CA SER A 50 -3.18 6.92 11.20
C SER A 50 -4.08 6.33 10.12
N GLN A 51 -3.62 5.32 9.37
CA GLN A 51 -4.48 4.59 8.44
C GLN A 51 -5.55 3.77 9.17
N ALA A 52 -5.21 3.15 10.30
CA ALA A 52 -6.13 2.33 11.10
C ALA A 52 -7.20 3.15 11.83
N GLU A 53 -6.94 4.43 12.11
CA GLU A 53 -7.90 5.35 12.73
C GLU A 53 -8.98 5.83 11.74
N ILE A 54 -8.79 5.60 10.43
CA ILE A 54 -9.80 5.93 9.42
C ILE A 54 -10.95 4.95 9.52
N ALA A 55 -12.14 5.45 9.89
CA ALA A 55 -13.32 4.63 10.16
C ALA A 55 -13.70 3.64 9.03
N GLN A 56 -13.42 4.00 7.76
CA GLN A 56 -13.72 3.15 6.61
C GLN A 56 -12.71 2.02 6.41
N VAL A 57 -11.50 2.11 6.94
CA VAL A 57 -10.50 1.03 6.86
C VAL A 57 -10.88 -0.06 7.86
N ARG A 58 -11.41 -1.18 7.35
CA ARG A 58 -11.93 -2.28 8.19
C ARG A 58 -10.95 -3.43 8.35
N VAL A 59 -10.05 -3.60 7.39
CA VAL A 59 -9.07 -4.68 7.42
C VAL A 59 -7.78 -4.28 6.71
N PHE A 60 -6.68 -4.86 7.18
CA PHE A 60 -5.40 -4.82 6.49
C PHE A 60 -5.12 -6.17 5.84
N GLU A 61 -4.81 -6.17 4.55
CA GLU A 61 -4.46 -7.36 3.80
C GLU A 61 -2.96 -7.36 3.49
N LEU A 62 -2.25 -8.39 3.93
CA LEU A 62 -0.84 -8.58 3.56
C LEU A 62 -0.75 -9.35 2.25
N LYS A 63 -0.36 -8.67 1.17
CA LYS A 63 -0.21 -9.30 -0.13
C LYS A 63 1.15 -9.96 -0.28
N LEU A 64 1.17 -11.29 -0.14
CA LEU A 64 2.38 -12.09 -0.31
C LEU A 64 2.73 -12.33 -1.78
N HIS A 65 1.74 -12.49 -2.66
CA HIS A 65 1.93 -12.79 -4.07
C HIS A 65 0.70 -12.38 -4.89
N GLN A 66 0.83 -12.30 -6.23
CA GLN A 66 -0.30 -12.19 -7.16
C GLN A 66 -0.17 -13.20 -8.31
N GLY A 67 -1.30 -13.70 -8.82
CA GLY A 67 -1.27 -14.71 -9.90
C GLY A 67 -0.61 -14.26 -11.20
N ALA A 68 -0.59 -12.95 -11.50
CA ALA A 68 -0.16 -12.46 -12.81
C ALA A 68 1.37 -12.37 -13.01
N LYS A 69 2.19 -12.32 -11.95
CA LYS A 69 3.66 -12.27 -12.08
C LYS A 69 4.40 -12.68 -10.82
N ILE A 70 5.61 -13.23 -10.97
CA ILE A 70 6.52 -13.67 -9.89
C ILE A 70 7.49 -12.53 -9.49
N ARG A 71 7.03 -11.27 -9.55
CA ARG A 71 7.80 -10.10 -9.13
C ARG A 71 6.93 -9.07 -8.40
N GLY A 72 7.57 -8.17 -7.67
CA GLY A 72 6.91 -7.04 -7.03
C GLY A 72 6.13 -6.13 -8.00
N GLY A 73 5.32 -5.24 -7.43
CA GLY A 73 4.64 -4.17 -8.17
C GLY A 73 5.64 -3.30 -8.94
N HIS A 74 5.23 -2.85 -10.13
CA HIS A 74 6.02 -1.91 -10.95
C HIS A 74 5.11 -0.80 -11.45
N VAL A 75 5.60 0.44 -11.35
CA VAL A 75 4.92 1.63 -11.89
C VAL A 75 5.95 2.52 -12.58
N GLU A 76 5.67 2.85 -13.84
CA GLU A 76 6.48 3.77 -14.64
C GLU A 76 6.53 5.17 -14.01
N GLY A 77 7.70 5.81 -14.04
CA GLY A 77 7.90 7.12 -13.42
C GLY A 77 6.97 8.21 -13.96
N ALA A 78 6.64 8.16 -15.25
CA ALA A 78 5.68 9.07 -15.88
C ALA A 78 4.26 8.97 -15.28
N LYS A 79 3.93 7.85 -14.63
CA LYS A 79 2.65 7.65 -13.93
C LYS A 79 2.72 8.04 -12.45
N VAL A 80 3.89 8.35 -11.91
CA VAL A 80 4.06 8.77 -10.52
C VAL A 80 3.90 10.28 -10.42
N THR A 81 2.65 10.72 -10.52
CA THR A 81 2.25 12.13 -10.34
C THR A 81 2.54 12.60 -8.91
N ALA A 82 2.43 13.91 -8.66
CA ALA A 82 2.59 14.46 -7.31
C ALA A 82 1.59 13.86 -6.30
N GLU A 83 0.35 13.61 -6.73
CA GLU A 83 -0.68 12.94 -5.93
C GLU A 83 -0.26 11.51 -5.58
N ILE A 84 0.13 10.71 -6.58
CA ILE A 84 0.57 9.32 -6.39
C ILE A 84 1.82 9.26 -5.51
N ALA A 85 2.74 10.19 -5.69
CA ALA A 85 3.95 10.32 -4.88
C ALA A 85 3.61 10.60 -3.41
N GLY A 86 2.67 11.51 -3.14
CA GLY A 86 2.19 11.85 -1.80
C GLY A 86 1.54 10.66 -1.10
N ILE A 87 0.64 9.95 -1.79
CA ILE A 87 -0.03 8.74 -1.28
C ILE A 87 1.01 7.66 -0.93
N ARG A 88 1.98 7.45 -1.83
CA ARG A 88 2.95 6.36 -1.69
C ARG A 88 4.12 6.68 -0.76
N GLY A 89 4.37 7.96 -0.45
CA GLY A 89 5.57 8.39 0.28
C GLY A 89 6.85 8.21 -0.53
N VAL A 90 6.80 8.51 -1.84
CA VAL A 90 7.95 8.39 -2.76
C VAL A 90 8.17 9.69 -3.54
N ALA A 91 9.26 9.79 -4.29
CA ALA A 91 9.52 10.95 -5.13
C ALA A 91 8.67 10.92 -6.41
N ALA A 92 8.07 12.06 -6.76
CA ALA A 92 7.33 12.22 -8.02
C ALA A 92 8.23 12.05 -9.25
N GLY A 93 7.66 11.52 -10.33
CA GLY A 93 8.34 11.31 -11.61
C GLY A 93 9.35 10.15 -11.64
N LYS A 94 9.61 9.49 -10.50
CA LYS A 94 10.55 8.35 -10.44
C LYS A 94 9.81 7.03 -10.57
N ALA A 95 10.37 6.11 -11.36
CA ALA A 95 9.84 4.76 -11.48
C ALA A 95 9.90 4.03 -10.13
N ILE A 96 8.95 3.13 -9.92
CA ILE A 96 8.80 2.35 -8.70
C ILE A 96 8.94 0.88 -9.06
N ASP A 97 9.94 0.25 -8.45
CA ASP A 97 10.09 -1.20 -8.42
C ASP A 97 9.98 -1.68 -6.97
N SER A 98 8.90 -2.40 -6.67
CA SER A 98 8.68 -2.93 -5.32
C SER A 98 9.52 -4.20 -5.11
N PRO A 99 9.99 -4.46 -3.89
CA PRO A 99 10.66 -5.72 -3.57
C PRO A 99 9.78 -6.95 -3.87
N ASN A 100 10.41 -8.11 -4.07
CA ASN A 100 9.68 -9.37 -4.25
C ASN A 100 9.17 -9.97 -2.93
N ARG A 101 9.69 -9.51 -1.78
CA ARG A 101 9.38 -10.03 -0.44
C ARG A 101 9.32 -8.87 0.54
N PHE A 102 8.54 -9.02 1.60
CA PHE A 102 8.55 -8.05 2.70
C PHE A 102 9.95 -7.97 3.31
N PRO A 103 10.55 -6.77 3.44
CA PRO A 103 11.88 -6.59 4.01
C PRO A 103 12.01 -7.18 5.43
N LEU A 104 10.92 -7.13 6.21
CA LEU A 104 10.83 -7.72 7.56
C LEU A 104 11.07 -9.25 7.58
N SER A 105 10.65 -9.97 6.54
CA SER A 105 10.84 -11.42 6.45
C SER A 105 12.30 -11.85 6.27
N ALA A 106 13.18 -10.96 5.80
CA ALA A 106 14.59 -11.27 5.60
C ALA A 106 15.40 -11.27 6.92
N ARG A 107 14.87 -10.63 7.97
CA ARG A 107 15.53 -10.53 9.29
C ARG A 107 15.06 -11.58 10.31
N MET A 108 14.03 -12.38 10.01
CA MET A 108 13.62 -13.52 10.83
C MET A 108 14.54 -14.74 10.62
N ARG A 109 15.87 -14.55 10.69
CA ARG A 109 16.78 -15.68 10.87
C ARG A 109 16.69 -16.09 12.34
N ALA A 110 16.31 -17.35 12.55
CA ALA A 110 16.19 -18.00 13.83
C ALA A 110 17.34 -17.62 14.78
N THR A 111 16.99 -17.03 15.92
CA THR A 111 17.70 -17.28 17.18
C THR A 111 17.38 -18.68 17.65
#